data_AF-A0A2G1XQS5-F1
#
_entry.id   AF-A0A2G1XQS5-F1
#
_cell.length_a   1.000
_cell.length_b   1.000
_cell.length_c   1.000
_cell.angle_alpha   90.00
_cell.angle_beta   90.00
_cell.angle_gamma   90.00
#
_symmetry.space_group_name_H-M   'P 1'
#
loop_
_entity.id
_entity.type
_entity.pdbx_description
1 polymer ?
#
loop_
_entity_poly.entity_id
_entity_poly.type
_entity_poly.pdbx_seq_one_letter_code
_entity_poly.pdbx_strand_id
1 'polypeptide(L)'
;MARSARLPARSRIRRRRVTSTAWRPSPGAGRQPSRPCHRAYPPRAVGGCRRGGKPDSGAGTGEPNQRHHQQRHAGTQGPQPLTARPLRKRAPRADRDVHPYPPQVAAPLKENLRAVPLRLAGDAVVLRDFTMDDVDDALKIVGDDRVTTWLSFDSRDRQGTQEMLEGAISRAQREPRDEYYLAIVAPPSDHVIGFCRIGLSGVRAGKLGYAVAASEWGKGYATDAARTMIDFGFRTLGLHRISAAIGPDNLASINLIERLGFTREGVLRDHVHTNGVWRDSILFSTLAKEWPESQSEGPKTLLS
;
A
#
# COMPACT_ATOMS: atom_id res chain seq x y z
N MET A 1 -58.66 -48.72 15.50
CA MET A 1 -59.09 -47.76 14.46
C MET A 1 -58.05 -46.65 14.36
N ALA A 2 -57.10 -46.77 13.43
CA ALA A 2 -55.98 -45.85 13.29
C ALA A 2 -56.39 -44.63 12.44
N ARG A 3 -56.20 -43.42 12.98
CA ARG A 3 -56.46 -42.15 12.28
C ARG A 3 -55.23 -41.74 11.48
N SER A 4 -55.39 -41.67 10.16
CA SER A 4 -54.42 -41.14 9.20
C SER A 4 -54.36 -39.61 9.30
N ALA A 5 -53.19 -39.06 9.62
CA ALA A 5 -52.93 -37.62 9.61
C ALA A 5 -52.36 -37.20 8.25
N ARG A 6 -53.07 -36.28 7.58
CA ARG A 6 -52.68 -35.68 6.30
C ARG A 6 -51.61 -34.59 6.52
N LEU A 7 -50.55 -34.64 5.72
CA LEU A 7 -49.54 -33.58 5.60
C LEU A 7 -50.10 -32.40 4.77
N PRO A 8 -49.81 -31.14 5.12
CA PRO A 8 -50.22 -29.99 4.30
C PRO A 8 -49.24 -29.69 3.16
N ALA A 9 -49.81 -29.10 2.11
CA ALA A 9 -49.26 -28.91 0.78
C ALA A 9 -48.09 -27.91 0.68
N ARG A 10 -47.17 -28.19 -0.24
CA ARG A 10 -46.04 -27.33 -0.65
C ARG A 10 -46.54 -26.06 -1.36
N SER A 11 -46.15 -24.90 -0.85
CA SER A 11 -46.37 -23.60 -1.50
C SER A 11 -45.47 -23.42 -2.73
N ARG A 12 -46.09 -23.17 -3.89
CA ARG A 12 -45.41 -22.83 -5.15
C ARG A 12 -44.92 -21.38 -5.11
N ILE A 13 -43.62 -21.17 -4.98
CA ILE A 13 -43.00 -19.86 -5.21
C ILE A 13 -42.93 -19.59 -6.72
N ARG A 14 -43.66 -18.57 -7.17
CA ARG A 14 -43.59 -18.02 -8.54
C ARG A 14 -42.23 -17.38 -8.78
N ARG A 15 -41.43 -17.92 -9.70
CA ARG A 15 -40.24 -17.25 -10.24
C ARG A 15 -40.68 -16.08 -11.11
N ARG A 16 -40.36 -14.84 -10.71
CA ARG A 16 -40.42 -13.67 -11.59
C ARG A 16 -39.28 -13.76 -12.60
N ARG A 17 -39.62 -13.78 -13.89
CA ARG A 17 -38.68 -13.53 -15.00
C ARG A 17 -38.22 -12.08 -14.91
N VAL A 18 -36.92 -11.85 -14.73
CA VAL A 18 -36.28 -10.57 -15.05
C VAL A 18 -35.80 -10.68 -16.48
N THR A 19 -36.46 -9.97 -17.38
CA THR A 19 -35.99 -9.77 -18.76
C THR A 19 -34.76 -8.86 -18.72
N SER A 20 -33.61 -9.35 -19.17
CA SER A 20 -32.42 -8.52 -19.34
C SER A 20 -32.61 -7.63 -20.58
N THR A 21 -32.46 -6.32 -20.40
CA THR A 21 -32.41 -5.37 -21.50
C THR A 21 -30.97 -5.35 -22.00
N ALA A 22 -30.74 -5.98 -23.15
CA ALA A 22 -29.45 -6.01 -23.83
C ALA A 22 -29.05 -4.60 -24.30
N TRP A 23 -27.87 -4.15 -23.89
CA TRP A 23 -27.21 -2.95 -24.40
C TRP A 23 -26.54 -3.31 -25.74
N ARG A 24 -26.96 -2.67 -26.84
CA ARG A 24 -26.33 -2.78 -28.17
C ARG A 24 -25.31 -1.65 -28.35
N PRO A 25 -24.06 -1.91 -28.78
CA PRO A 25 -23.18 -0.86 -29.25
C PRO A 25 -23.41 -0.60 -30.75
N SER A 26 -23.41 0.68 -31.14
CA SER A 26 -23.41 1.12 -32.55
C SER A 26 -22.02 0.93 -33.18
N PRO A 27 -21.93 0.64 -34.50
CA PRO A 27 -20.66 0.39 -35.17
C PRO A 27 -20.05 1.67 -35.76
N GLY A 28 -18.72 1.75 -35.74
CA GLY A 28 -17.93 2.48 -36.74
C GLY A 28 -17.15 3.69 -36.25
N ALA A 29 -15.83 3.51 -36.05
CA ALA A 29 -14.78 4.37 -36.62
C ALA A 29 -13.42 3.77 -36.25
N GLY A 30 -12.76 3.15 -37.23
CA GLY A 30 -11.39 2.65 -37.07
C GLY A 30 -10.39 3.78 -36.88
N ARG A 31 -9.47 3.62 -35.92
CA ARG A 31 -8.13 4.23 -35.94
C ARG A 31 -7.11 3.24 -35.37
N GLN A 32 -5.97 3.21 -36.04
CA GLN A 32 -4.83 2.32 -35.89
C GLN A 32 -4.21 2.34 -34.47
N PRO A 33 -3.48 1.28 -34.08
CA PRO A 33 -2.81 1.21 -32.78
C PRO A 33 -1.60 2.17 -32.71
N SER A 34 -1.63 3.09 -31.74
CA SER A 34 -0.46 3.86 -31.33
C SER A 34 0.52 2.97 -30.56
N ARG A 35 1.76 2.91 -31.07
CA ARG A 35 2.91 2.18 -30.53
C ARG A 35 3.20 2.52 -29.05
N PRO A 36 3.76 1.58 -28.26
CA PRO A 36 4.22 1.86 -26.91
C PRO A 36 5.46 2.76 -26.93
N CYS A 37 5.38 3.89 -26.23
CA CYS A 37 6.52 4.77 -25.98
C CYS A 37 7.42 4.15 -24.90
N HIS A 38 8.41 3.35 -25.31
CA HIS A 38 9.56 3.04 -24.47
C HIS A 38 10.44 4.28 -24.37
N ARG A 39 10.35 5.02 -23.26
CA ARG A 39 11.35 6.05 -22.93
C ARG A 39 12.48 5.36 -22.15
N ALA A 40 13.43 4.80 -22.89
CA ALA A 40 14.70 4.35 -22.34
C ALA A 40 15.52 5.57 -21.88
N TYR A 41 15.92 5.60 -20.61
CA TYR A 41 16.93 6.54 -20.11
C TYR A 41 18.32 5.92 -20.33
N PRO A 42 19.30 6.65 -20.90
CA PRO A 42 20.65 6.14 -21.06
C PRO A 42 21.40 6.12 -19.71
N PRO A 43 22.28 5.14 -19.46
CA PRO A 43 23.12 5.14 -18.27
C PRO A 43 24.18 6.25 -18.37
N ARG A 44 24.31 7.06 -17.30
CA ARG A 44 25.38 8.05 -17.18
C ARG A 44 26.72 7.35 -17.04
N ALA A 45 27.63 7.64 -17.99
CA ALA A 45 29.03 7.28 -17.91
C ALA A 45 29.69 7.93 -16.69
N VAL A 46 30.28 7.09 -15.83
CA VAL A 46 31.22 7.52 -14.79
C VAL A 46 32.54 7.82 -15.50
N GLY A 47 32.82 9.11 -15.68
CA GLY A 47 34.04 9.61 -16.31
C GLY A 47 35.27 9.23 -15.50
N GLY A 48 36.19 8.54 -16.16
CA GLY A 48 37.49 8.18 -15.63
C GLY A 48 38.41 9.39 -15.44
N CYS A 49 39.10 9.40 -14.31
CA CYS A 49 40.26 10.25 -14.04
C CYS A 49 41.40 9.92 -15.01
N ARG A 50 41.89 10.91 -15.77
CA ARG A 50 43.30 11.02 -16.16
C ARG A 50 43.75 12.49 -16.14
N ARG A 51 44.73 12.80 -15.29
CA ARG A 51 45.55 14.03 -15.28
C ARG A 51 46.98 13.67 -15.69
N GLY A 52 47.66 14.64 -16.31
CA GLY A 52 49.10 14.64 -16.66
C GLY A 52 49.26 14.78 -18.18
N GLY A 53 49.54 15.97 -18.74
CA GLY A 53 50.84 16.69 -18.70
C GLY A 53 51.61 16.25 -19.97
N LYS A 54 52.14 17.08 -20.88
CA LYS A 54 52.79 18.40 -20.80
C LYS A 54 52.99 18.91 -22.27
N PRO A 55 53.78 19.97 -22.57
CA PRO A 55 53.33 21.21 -23.19
C PRO A 55 53.79 21.40 -24.64
N ASP A 56 53.35 22.49 -25.28
CA ASP A 56 54.16 23.08 -26.35
C ASP A 56 54.19 24.61 -26.38
N SER A 57 55.37 25.04 -26.79
CA SER A 57 56.01 26.35 -26.97
C SER A 57 55.21 27.50 -27.61
N GLY A 58 55.59 28.73 -27.26
CA GLY A 58 55.17 29.96 -27.96
C GLY A 58 55.73 31.23 -27.34
N ALA A 59 56.94 31.60 -27.77
CA ALA A 59 57.69 32.79 -27.35
C ALA A 59 57.06 34.12 -27.82
N GLY A 60 57.29 35.18 -27.04
CA GLY A 60 57.02 36.57 -27.42
C GLY A 60 57.77 37.52 -26.51
N THR A 61 58.98 37.92 -26.93
CA THR A 61 59.84 38.93 -26.32
C THR A 61 59.50 40.33 -26.85
N GLY A 62 59.55 41.34 -25.98
CA GLY A 62 59.39 42.75 -26.33
C GLY A 62 59.34 43.67 -25.10
N GLU A 63 60.51 44.03 -24.56
CA GLU A 63 60.73 45.12 -23.59
C GLU A 63 60.75 46.51 -24.30
N PRO A 64 61.09 47.62 -23.62
CA PRO A 64 60.40 48.27 -22.51
C PRO A 64 60.12 49.76 -22.84
N ASN A 65 59.29 50.46 -22.05
CA ASN A 65 59.39 51.92 -22.02
C ASN A 65 59.18 52.47 -20.60
N GLN A 66 60.26 53.00 -20.04
CA GLN A 66 60.29 53.75 -18.80
C GLN A 66 60.10 55.24 -19.11
N ARG A 67 59.14 55.90 -18.47
CA ARG A 67 59.26 57.33 -18.12
C ARG A 67 58.72 57.57 -16.72
N HIS A 68 59.57 58.19 -15.91
CA HIS A 68 59.36 58.66 -14.54
C HIS A 68 58.58 59.98 -14.50
N HIS A 69 58.01 60.24 -13.30
CA HIS A 69 57.50 61.52 -12.78
C HIS A 69 56.15 62.01 -13.37
N GLN A 70 55.18 62.51 -12.60
CA GLN A 70 55.21 63.12 -11.29
C GLN A 70 53.82 63.10 -10.63
N GLN A 71 53.83 63.24 -9.31
CA GLN A 71 52.69 63.25 -8.39
C GLN A 71 51.63 64.31 -8.75
N ARG A 72 50.36 63.91 -8.64
CA ARG A 72 49.27 64.53 -7.87
C ARG A 72 47.99 63.81 -8.28
N HIS A 73 47.15 63.42 -7.32
CA HIS A 73 45.71 63.68 -7.28
C HIS A 73 45.00 62.78 -6.27
N ALA A 74 44.20 63.47 -5.45
CA ALA A 74 42.96 63.04 -4.82
C ALA A 74 43.02 61.82 -3.90
N GLY A 75 42.90 62.07 -2.59
CA GLY A 75 42.54 61.07 -1.60
C GLY A 75 41.18 60.44 -1.94
N THR A 76 41.21 59.27 -2.54
CA THR A 76 40.06 58.38 -2.63
C THR A 76 39.95 57.64 -1.31
N GLN A 77 39.00 58.03 -0.47
CA GLN A 77 38.56 57.19 0.64
C GLN A 77 38.06 55.86 0.06
N GLY A 78 38.77 54.77 0.32
CA GLY A 78 38.26 53.43 0.06
C GLY A 78 36.97 53.20 0.86
N PRO A 79 36.05 52.36 0.38
CA PRO A 79 34.82 52.07 1.12
C PRO A 79 35.18 51.49 2.49
N GLN A 80 34.64 52.10 3.56
CA GLN A 80 34.81 51.58 4.91
C GLN A 80 34.25 50.15 5.00
N PRO A 81 34.90 49.24 5.73
CA PRO A 81 34.34 47.92 5.97
C PRO A 81 33.01 48.07 6.71
N LEU A 82 31.94 47.50 6.15
CA LEU A 82 30.66 47.38 6.84
C LEU A 82 30.88 46.61 8.13
N THR A 83 30.89 47.33 9.25
CA THR A 83 30.89 46.72 10.58
C THR A 83 29.62 45.89 10.71
N ALA A 84 29.79 44.59 10.92
CA ALA A 84 28.67 43.68 11.12
C ALA A 84 27.87 44.18 12.33
N ARG A 85 26.62 44.62 12.08
CA ARG A 85 25.66 44.93 13.13
C ARG A 85 25.54 43.70 14.04
N PRO A 86 25.70 43.83 15.36
CA PRO A 86 25.58 42.68 16.25
C PRO A 86 24.19 42.09 16.08
N LEU A 87 24.15 40.78 15.79
CA LEU A 87 22.91 40.01 15.79
C LEU A 87 22.25 40.22 17.15
N ARG A 88 21.13 40.94 17.19
CA ARG A 88 20.26 40.95 18.36
C ARG A 88 19.93 39.49 18.64
N LYS A 89 20.45 38.95 19.75
CA LYS A 89 20.08 37.64 20.25
C LYS A 89 18.55 37.66 20.40
N ARG A 90 17.85 37.02 19.46
CA ARG A 90 16.42 36.74 19.65
C ARG A 90 16.36 35.87 20.90
N ALA A 91 15.62 36.33 21.90
CA ALA A 91 15.28 35.50 23.05
C ALA A 91 14.74 34.16 22.52
N PRO A 92 15.10 33.02 23.13
CA PRO A 92 14.57 31.73 22.73
C PRO A 92 13.05 31.86 22.73
N ARG A 93 12.40 31.55 21.61
CA ARG A 93 10.95 31.38 21.61
C ARG A 93 10.68 30.32 22.66
N ALA A 94 9.85 30.68 23.65
CA ALA A 94 9.32 29.72 24.61
C ALA A 94 8.92 28.47 23.81
N ASP A 95 9.50 27.35 24.20
CA ASP A 95 9.25 26.04 23.62
C ASP A 95 7.74 25.90 23.62
N ARG A 96 7.11 25.99 22.44
CA ARG A 96 5.67 25.73 22.35
C ARG A 96 5.56 24.29 22.73
N ASP A 97 4.98 24.03 23.90
CA ASP A 97 4.70 22.71 24.45
C ASP A 97 4.55 21.72 23.31
N VAL A 98 5.62 20.98 23.03
CA VAL A 98 5.58 19.87 22.09
C VAL A 98 4.72 18.85 22.80
N HIS A 99 3.41 18.94 22.56
CA HIS A 99 2.46 18.05 23.15
C HIS A 99 2.93 16.65 22.77
N PRO A 100 3.37 15.81 23.72
CA PRO A 100 3.90 14.50 23.40
C PRO A 100 2.81 13.80 22.61
N TYR A 101 3.17 13.34 21.40
CA TYR A 101 2.24 12.57 20.57
C TYR A 101 1.65 11.49 21.48
N PRO A 102 0.32 11.36 21.57
CA PRO A 102 -0.29 10.33 22.39
C PRO A 102 0.31 8.98 21.98
N PRO A 103 0.43 8.02 22.92
CA PRO A 103 1.11 6.76 22.70
C PRO A 103 0.68 6.12 21.37
N GLN A 104 1.64 5.56 20.64
CA GLN A 104 1.46 5.00 19.29
C GLN A 104 0.43 3.87 19.21
N VAL A 105 -0.03 3.40 20.37
CA VAL A 105 -0.93 2.28 20.52
C VAL A 105 -2.35 2.75 20.21
N ALA A 106 -3.01 2.01 19.30
CA ALA A 106 -4.45 2.00 19.21
C ALA A 106 -5.07 1.92 20.63
N ALA A 107 -6.25 2.53 20.82
CA ALA A 107 -6.98 2.38 22.08
C ALA A 107 -7.04 0.88 22.46
N PRO A 108 -6.93 0.53 23.77
CA PRO A 108 -6.90 -0.87 24.17
C PRO A 108 -8.12 -1.59 23.59
N LEU A 109 -7.84 -2.61 22.78
CA LEU A 109 -8.85 -3.48 22.19
C LEU A 109 -9.70 -4.09 23.31
N LYS A 110 -11.03 -4.17 23.12
CA LYS A 110 -11.90 -4.91 24.04
C LYS A 110 -11.38 -6.36 24.16
N GLU A 111 -11.48 -6.98 25.34
CA GLU A 111 -10.86 -8.29 25.62
C GLU A 111 -11.26 -9.41 24.64
N ASN A 112 -12.50 -9.40 24.14
CA ASN A 112 -12.99 -10.35 23.14
C ASN A 112 -12.37 -10.19 21.74
N LEU A 113 -11.62 -9.11 21.50
CA LEU A 113 -10.89 -8.82 20.26
C LEU A 113 -9.41 -9.22 20.34
N ARG A 114 -8.97 -9.68 21.52
CA ARG A 114 -7.70 -10.39 21.72
C ARG A 114 -7.84 -11.90 21.50
N ALA A 115 -9.06 -12.39 21.26
CA ALA A 115 -9.32 -13.82 21.09
C ALA A 115 -8.57 -14.34 19.85
N VAL A 116 -7.72 -15.33 20.08
CA VAL A 116 -7.11 -16.16 19.05
C VAL A 116 -7.75 -17.55 19.13
N PRO A 117 -8.28 -18.12 18.03
CA PRO A 117 -8.24 -17.57 16.67
C PRO A 117 -9.27 -16.45 16.44
N LEU A 118 -8.84 -15.36 15.80
CA LEU A 118 -9.71 -14.29 15.34
C LEU A 118 -10.55 -14.78 14.15
N ARG A 119 -11.86 -14.47 14.16
CA ARG A 119 -12.78 -14.67 13.02
C ARG A 119 -13.64 -13.43 12.79
N LEU A 120 -13.64 -12.92 11.56
CA LEU A 120 -14.43 -11.75 11.13
C LEU A 120 -15.36 -12.16 9.99
N ALA A 121 -16.67 -11.99 10.19
CA ALA A 121 -17.65 -12.25 9.13
C ALA A 121 -17.80 -11.04 8.20
N GLY A 122 -17.61 -11.27 6.90
CA GLY A 122 -18.05 -10.39 5.81
C GLY A 122 -19.39 -10.85 5.23
N ASP A 123 -19.80 -10.27 4.10
CA ASP A 123 -21.08 -10.61 3.45
C ASP A 123 -21.04 -11.97 2.73
N ALA A 124 -19.89 -12.31 2.15
CA ALA A 124 -19.64 -13.51 1.35
C ALA A 124 -18.42 -14.32 1.81
N VAL A 125 -17.53 -13.72 2.61
CA VAL A 125 -16.32 -14.36 3.14
C VAL A 125 -16.26 -14.34 4.66
N VAL A 126 -15.43 -15.22 5.21
CA VAL A 126 -14.94 -15.10 6.59
C VAL A 126 -13.44 -14.89 6.54
N LEU A 127 -12.95 -13.91 7.31
CA LEU A 127 -11.53 -13.74 7.57
C LEU A 127 -11.20 -14.46 8.87
N ARG A 128 -10.22 -15.36 8.86
CA ARG A 128 -9.80 -16.07 10.07
C ARG A 128 -8.30 -16.17 10.19
N ASP A 129 -7.79 -16.33 11.41
CA ASP A 129 -6.38 -16.69 11.59
C ASP A 129 -6.06 -17.99 10.82
N PHE A 130 -4.84 -18.04 10.27
CA PHE A 130 -4.32 -19.22 9.60
C PHE A 130 -4.11 -20.37 10.58
N THR A 131 -4.23 -21.60 10.08
CA THR A 131 -3.76 -22.82 10.74
C THR A 131 -2.75 -23.53 9.85
N MET A 132 -2.01 -24.51 10.40
CA MET A 132 -1.08 -25.30 9.60
C MET A 132 -1.77 -26.24 8.60
N ASP A 133 -3.08 -26.49 8.77
CA ASP A 133 -3.87 -27.27 7.82
C ASP A 133 -4.14 -26.48 6.52
N ASP A 134 -3.94 -25.16 6.54
CA ASP A 134 -4.15 -24.28 5.39
C ASP A 134 -3.00 -24.33 4.37
N VAL A 135 -1.89 -25.05 4.62
CA VAL A 135 -0.67 -25.03 3.78
C VAL A 135 -0.97 -25.37 2.33
N ASP A 136 -1.76 -26.40 2.06
CA ASP A 136 -2.04 -26.84 0.69
C ASP A 136 -2.89 -25.83 -0.09
N ASP A 137 -3.84 -25.16 0.57
CA ASP A 137 -4.66 -24.13 -0.05
C ASP A 137 -3.87 -22.82 -0.21
N ALA A 138 -3.08 -22.45 0.80
CA ALA A 138 -2.17 -21.32 0.74
C ALA A 138 -1.15 -21.45 -0.39
N LEU A 139 -0.58 -22.64 -0.61
CA LEU A 139 0.39 -22.91 -1.67
C LEU A 139 -0.19 -22.65 -3.06
N LYS A 140 -1.47 -22.97 -3.29
CA LYS A 140 -2.17 -22.67 -4.56
C LYS A 140 -2.30 -21.17 -4.82
N ILE A 141 -2.14 -20.33 -3.79
CA ILE A 141 -2.27 -18.88 -3.86
C ILE A 141 -0.88 -18.24 -3.94
N VAL A 142 -0.02 -18.50 -2.96
CA VAL A 142 1.29 -17.85 -2.86
C VAL A 142 2.37 -18.51 -3.72
N GLY A 143 2.11 -19.70 -4.25
CA GLY A 143 2.95 -20.35 -5.26
C GLY A 143 2.52 -20.09 -6.71
N ASP A 144 1.43 -19.36 -6.95
CA ASP A 144 0.94 -19.04 -8.30
C ASP A 144 1.45 -17.66 -8.74
N ASP A 145 2.35 -17.63 -9.72
CA ASP A 145 2.91 -16.40 -10.29
C ASP A 145 1.83 -15.42 -10.76
N ARG A 146 0.69 -15.91 -11.25
CA ARG A 146 -0.43 -15.04 -11.68
C ARG A 146 -0.97 -14.22 -10.51
N VAL A 147 -0.92 -14.77 -9.31
CA VAL A 147 -1.35 -14.11 -8.06
C VAL A 147 -0.23 -13.22 -7.49
N THR A 148 1.01 -13.73 -7.47
CA THR A 148 2.15 -13.03 -6.83
C THR A 148 2.79 -11.95 -7.68
N THR A 149 2.51 -11.88 -8.99
CA THR A 149 3.07 -10.88 -9.93
C THR A 149 3.10 -9.45 -9.35
N TRP A 150 2.05 -9.05 -8.63
CA TRP A 150 1.90 -7.70 -8.07
C TRP A 150 2.08 -7.61 -6.56
N LEU A 151 2.40 -8.71 -5.89
CA LEU A 151 2.65 -8.76 -4.46
C LEU A 151 4.07 -8.34 -4.13
N SER A 152 4.34 -8.05 -2.86
CA SER A 152 5.65 -7.59 -2.39
C SER A 152 6.65 -8.73 -2.15
N PHE A 153 6.40 -9.88 -2.76
CA PHE A 153 7.21 -11.10 -2.65
C PHE A 153 6.98 -11.96 -3.89
N ASP A 154 7.97 -12.79 -4.22
CA ASP A 154 7.91 -13.75 -5.32
C ASP A 154 7.12 -15.00 -4.93
N SER A 155 6.74 -15.82 -5.90
CA SER A 155 6.06 -17.10 -5.62
C SER A 155 6.85 -17.95 -4.63
N ARG A 156 6.14 -18.60 -3.71
CA ARG A 156 6.73 -19.49 -2.71
C ARG A 156 6.52 -20.94 -3.12
N ASP A 157 7.52 -21.77 -2.81
CA ASP A 157 7.35 -23.21 -2.81
C ASP A 157 6.61 -23.67 -1.53
N ARG A 158 6.50 -24.99 -1.35
CA ARG A 158 5.85 -25.58 -0.18
C ARG A 158 6.53 -25.16 1.13
N GLN A 159 7.86 -25.20 1.17
CA GLN A 159 8.60 -24.85 2.38
C GLN A 159 8.40 -23.38 2.75
N GLY A 160 8.58 -22.47 1.79
CA GLY A 160 8.35 -21.04 2.01
C GLY A 160 6.90 -20.73 2.40
N THR A 161 5.93 -21.52 1.90
CA THR A 161 4.53 -21.40 2.31
C THR A 161 4.31 -21.83 3.76
N GLN A 162 4.94 -22.92 4.20
CA GLN A 162 4.89 -23.34 5.61
C GLN A 162 5.50 -22.27 6.52
N GLU A 163 6.69 -21.76 6.18
CA GLU A 163 7.36 -20.68 6.92
C GLU A 163 6.50 -19.40 7.01
N MET A 164 5.79 -19.07 5.91
CA MET A 164 4.85 -17.95 5.91
C MET A 164 3.70 -18.16 6.92
N LEU A 165 3.10 -19.35 6.94
CA LEU A 165 1.99 -19.69 7.84
C LEU A 165 2.45 -19.72 9.30
N GLU A 166 3.59 -20.36 9.60
CA GLU A 166 4.20 -20.37 10.94
C GLU A 166 4.45 -18.95 11.43
N GLY A 167 5.00 -18.09 10.56
CA GLY A 167 5.20 -16.67 10.87
C GLY A 167 3.89 -15.92 11.11
N ALA A 168 2.83 -16.20 10.36
CA ALA A 168 1.52 -15.58 10.56
C ALA A 168 0.90 -16.02 11.90
N ILE A 169 0.96 -17.32 12.22
CA ILE A 169 0.47 -17.91 13.47
C ILE A 169 1.24 -17.34 14.66
N SER A 170 2.57 -17.27 14.57
CA SER A 170 3.42 -16.69 15.62
C SER A 170 3.10 -15.22 15.88
N ARG A 171 2.92 -14.41 14.82
CA ARG A 171 2.57 -12.98 14.94
C ARG A 171 1.17 -12.79 15.52
N ALA A 172 0.23 -13.69 15.23
CA ALA A 172 -1.13 -13.63 15.77
C ALA A 172 -1.17 -13.76 17.30
N GLN A 173 -0.17 -14.39 17.92
CA GLN A 173 -0.07 -14.61 19.37
C GLN A 173 0.67 -13.49 20.12
N ARG A 174 1.18 -12.46 19.43
CA ARG A 174 1.92 -11.36 20.07
C ARG A 174 0.97 -10.47 20.86
N GLU A 175 1.44 -9.96 22.00
CA GLU A 175 0.77 -8.91 22.77
C GLU A 175 1.72 -7.71 22.95
N PRO A 176 1.40 -6.54 22.37
CA PRO A 176 0.25 -6.29 21.48
C PRO A 176 0.45 -6.93 20.09
N ARG A 177 -0.64 -7.37 19.46
CA ARG A 177 -0.64 -7.87 18.08
C ARG A 177 -0.41 -6.70 17.11
N ASP A 178 0.66 -6.78 16.32
CA ASP A 178 1.11 -5.75 15.39
C ASP A 178 0.76 -6.04 13.93
N GLU A 179 0.32 -7.27 13.63
CA GLU A 179 -0.11 -7.68 12.30
C GLU A 179 -1.31 -8.65 12.35
N TYR A 180 -2.31 -8.37 11.52
CA TYR A 180 -3.46 -9.24 11.30
C TYR A 180 -3.35 -9.81 9.90
N TYR A 181 -2.74 -10.99 9.77
CA TYR A 181 -2.61 -11.72 8.51
C TYR A 181 -3.60 -12.89 8.52
N LEU A 182 -4.75 -12.70 7.87
CA LEU A 182 -5.89 -13.61 7.94
C LEU A 182 -6.10 -14.34 6.62
N ALA A 183 -6.47 -15.61 6.72
CA ALA A 183 -7.00 -16.40 5.62
C ALA A 183 -8.38 -15.88 5.20
N ILE A 184 -8.66 -15.88 3.91
CA ILE A 184 -10.00 -15.66 3.36
C ILE A 184 -10.60 -17.03 3.06
N VAL A 185 -11.76 -17.34 3.64
CA VAL A 185 -12.56 -18.53 3.31
C VAL A 185 -13.95 -18.11 2.82
N ALA A 186 -14.52 -18.88 1.89
CA ALA A 186 -15.85 -18.66 1.35
C ALA A 186 -16.81 -19.79 1.81
N PRO A 187 -17.68 -19.52 2.80
CA PRO A 187 -18.63 -20.52 3.29
C PRO A 187 -19.55 -21.09 2.19
N PRO A 188 -20.02 -22.35 2.33
CA PRO A 188 -19.85 -23.23 3.49
C PRO A 188 -18.50 -23.97 3.53
N SER A 189 -17.63 -23.78 2.54
CA SER A 189 -16.30 -24.35 2.55
C SER A 189 -15.39 -23.61 3.54
N ASP A 190 -14.49 -24.33 4.20
CA ASP A 190 -13.42 -23.75 5.02
C ASP A 190 -12.07 -23.74 4.30
N HIS A 191 -12.06 -24.04 3.00
CA HIS A 191 -10.86 -23.94 2.15
C HIS A 191 -10.40 -22.50 2.02
N VAL A 192 -9.08 -22.29 2.10
CA VAL A 192 -8.50 -20.97 1.93
C VAL A 192 -8.49 -20.59 0.46
N ILE A 193 -9.17 -19.49 0.15
CA ILE A 193 -9.27 -18.94 -1.21
C ILE A 193 -8.43 -17.68 -1.41
N GLY A 194 -7.79 -17.20 -0.35
CA GLY A 194 -7.01 -15.98 -0.39
C GLY A 194 -6.50 -15.58 0.97
N PHE A 195 -5.98 -14.37 1.06
CA PHE A 195 -5.60 -13.76 2.32
C PHE A 195 -5.88 -12.26 2.32
N CYS A 196 -6.10 -11.72 3.50
CA CYS A 196 -6.18 -10.28 3.74
C CYS A 196 -5.31 -9.95 4.95
N ARG A 197 -4.47 -8.93 4.82
CA ARG A 197 -3.57 -8.47 5.88
C ARG A 197 -3.72 -7.00 6.17
N ILE A 198 -3.62 -6.64 7.44
CA ILE A 198 -3.29 -5.27 7.86
C ILE A 198 -2.11 -5.30 8.83
N GLY A 199 -1.00 -4.68 8.42
CA GLY A 199 0.17 -4.49 9.28
C GLY A 199 0.12 -3.12 9.94
N LEU A 200 0.20 -3.06 11.27
CA LEU A 200 0.13 -1.80 12.01
C LEU A 200 1.47 -1.07 11.91
N SER A 201 1.43 0.19 11.47
CA SER A 201 2.62 1.02 11.33
C SER A 201 2.27 2.50 11.42
N GLY A 202 3.06 3.27 12.17
CA GLY A 202 2.78 4.68 12.43
C GLY A 202 1.73 4.91 13.51
N VAL A 203 1.24 6.15 13.65
CA VAL A 203 0.32 6.54 14.72
C VAL A 203 -1.11 6.17 14.32
N ARG A 204 -1.67 5.15 14.97
CA ARG A 204 -3.02 4.62 14.67
C ARG A 204 -3.19 4.39 13.16
N ALA A 205 -2.22 3.77 12.50
CA ALA A 205 -2.27 3.54 11.07
C ALA A 205 -1.93 2.08 10.71
N GLY A 206 -2.44 1.64 9.56
CA GLY A 206 -2.24 0.28 9.06
C GLY A 206 -2.04 0.25 7.55
N LYS A 207 -1.26 -0.73 7.08
CA LYS A 207 -1.06 -1.01 5.65
C LYS A 207 -1.83 -2.27 5.26
N LEU A 208 -2.82 -2.11 4.38
CA LEU A 208 -3.63 -3.16 3.81
C LEU A 208 -2.89 -3.89 2.69
N GLY A 209 -3.04 -5.20 2.64
CA GLY A 209 -2.67 -6.05 1.50
C GLY A 209 -3.62 -7.23 1.40
N TYR A 210 -3.87 -7.73 0.19
CA TYR A 210 -4.75 -8.87 -0.01
C TYR A 210 -4.40 -9.58 -1.31
N ALA A 211 -4.77 -10.86 -1.39
CA ALA A 211 -4.76 -11.62 -2.63
C ALA A 211 -5.85 -12.68 -2.57
N VAL A 212 -6.33 -13.10 -3.74
CA VAL A 212 -7.31 -14.17 -3.90
C VAL A 212 -6.77 -15.10 -4.98
N ALA A 213 -7.00 -16.41 -4.83
CA ALA A 213 -6.62 -17.43 -5.79
C ALA A 213 -7.13 -17.08 -7.20
N ALA A 214 -6.35 -17.38 -8.24
CA ALA A 214 -6.72 -17.05 -9.61
C ALA A 214 -8.06 -17.67 -10.05
N SER A 215 -8.39 -18.87 -9.55
CA SER A 215 -9.69 -19.55 -9.79
C SER A 215 -10.90 -18.85 -9.17
N GLU A 216 -10.65 -17.93 -8.24
CA GLU A 216 -11.66 -17.24 -7.44
C GLU A 216 -11.81 -15.75 -7.82
N TRP A 217 -11.09 -15.30 -8.84
CA TRP A 217 -11.21 -13.94 -9.38
C TRP A 217 -12.59 -13.67 -9.99
N GLY A 218 -13.01 -12.40 -9.98
CA GLY A 218 -14.29 -11.95 -10.54
C GLY A 218 -15.53 -12.28 -9.70
N LYS A 219 -15.37 -12.97 -8.56
CA LYS A 219 -16.49 -13.35 -7.68
C LYS A 219 -16.79 -12.35 -6.55
N GLY A 220 -16.00 -11.28 -6.44
CA GLY A 220 -16.18 -10.23 -5.43
C GLY A 220 -15.53 -10.48 -4.07
N TYR A 221 -14.93 -11.65 -3.84
CA TYR A 221 -14.32 -12.02 -2.55
C TYR A 221 -13.22 -11.06 -2.08
N ALA A 222 -12.36 -10.58 -2.98
CA ALA A 222 -11.32 -9.61 -2.62
C ALA A 222 -11.92 -8.29 -2.09
N THR A 223 -13.03 -7.83 -2.69
CA THR A 223 -13.71 -6.60 -2.29
C THR A 223 -14.33 -6.76 -0.91
N ASP A 224 -15.03 -7.87 -0.68
CA ASP A 224 -15.68 -8.18 0.60
C ASP A 224 -14.65 -8.37 1.72
N ALA A 225 -13.56 -9.10 1.45
CA ALA A 225 -12.44 -9.26 2.37
C ALA A 225 -11.77 -7.93 2.73
N ALA A 226 -11.46 -7.09 1.74
CA ALA A 226 -10.85 -5.78 1.97
C ALA A 226 -11.77 -4.88 2.79
N ARG A 227 -13.07 -4.80 2.44
CA ARG A 227 -14.06 -4.03 3.20
C ARG A 227 -14.15 -4.51 4.65
N THR A 228 -14.25 -5.81 4.86
CA THR A 228 -14.30 -6.43 6.20
C THR A 228 -13.07 -6.08 7.03
N MET A 229 -11.87 -6.14 6.42
CA MET A 229 -10.62 -5.79 7.10
C MET A 229 -10.51 -4.28 7.41
N ILE A 230 -10.97 -3.41 6.50
CA ILE A 230 -10.99 -1.96 6.71
C ILE A 230 -11.96 -1.59 7.83
N ASP A 231 -13.16 -2.17 7.82
CA ASP A 231 -14.16 -2.01 8.88
C ASP A 231 -13.58 -2.40 10.24
N PHE A 232 -12.91 -3.55 10.31
CA PHE A 232 -12.19 -3.98 11.52
C PHE A 232 -11.10 -2.98 11.91
N GLY A 233 -10.28 -2.51 10.97
CA GLY A 233 -9.24 -1.53 11.23
C GLY A 233 -9.77 -0.22 11.83
N PHE A 234 -10.85 0.33 11.31
CA PHE A 234 -11.40 1.59 11.82
C PHE A 234 -12.24 1.43 13.08
N ARG A 235 -13.18 0.48 13.08
CA ARG A 235 -14.18 0.36 14.15
C ARG A 235 -13.66 -0.41 15.37
N THR A 236 -12.73 -1.32 15.14
CA THR A 236 -12.27 -2.26 16.15
C THR A 236 -10.87 -1.93 16.63
N LEU A 237 -9.91 -1.76 15.70
CA LEU A 237 -8.54 -1.36 16.02
C LEU A 237 -8.42 0.15 16.26
N GLY A 238 -9.48 0.93 16.01
CA GLY A 238 -9.46 2.38 16.21
C GLY A 238 -8.39 3.09 15.37
N LEU A 239 -8.04 2.56 14.20
CA LEU A 239 -7.09 3.24 13.30
C LEU A 239 -7.67 4.58 12.86
N HIS A 240 -6.80 5.55 12.63
CA HIS A 240 -7.12 6.81 11.99
C HIS A 240 -6.97 6.71 10.46
N ARG A 241 -6.07 5.84 10.00
CA ARG A 241 -5.65 5.78 8.60
C ARG A 241 -5.33 4.36 8.15
N ILE A 242 -5.78 4.00 6.94
CA ILE A 242 -5.39 2.76 6.28
C ILE A 242 -4.83 3.08 4.91
N SER A 243 -3.67 2.52 4.58
CA SER A 243 -3.00 2.72 3.29
C SER A 243 -2.86 1.42 2.51
N ALA A 244 -2.72 1.53 1.19
CA ALA A 244 -2.40 0.42 0.30
C ALA A 244 -1.37 0.90 -0.74
N ALA A 245 -0.36 0.09 -1.00
CA ALA A 245 0.62 0.33 -2.05
C ALA A 245 0.43 -0.71 -3.15
N ILE A 246 0.08 -0.26 -4.36
CA ILE A 246 -0.36 -1.13 -5.45
C ILE A 246 0.51 -0.89 -6.67
N GLY A 247 0.92 -1.95 -7.37
CA GLY A 247 1.67 -1.82 -8.62
C GLY A 247 0.87 -1.03 -9.66
N PRO A 248 1.51 -0.14 -10.44
CA PRO A 248 0.80 0.76 -11.36
C PRO A 248 -0.02 0.03 -12.43
N ASP A 249 0.40 -1.17 -12.83
CA ASP A 249 -0.29 -1.98 -13.84
C ASP A 249 -1.33 -2.96 -13.24
N ASN A 250 -1.47 -3.00 -11.91
CA ASN A 250 -2.48 -3.83 -11.25
C ASN A 250 -3.84 -3.11 -11.24
N LEU A 251 -4.44 -2.96 -12.42
CA LEU A 251 -5.71 -2.26 -12.62
C LEU A 251 -6.85 -2.88 -11.81
N ALA A 252 -6.82 -4.19 -11.56
CA ALA A 252 -7.85 -4.86 -10.76
C ALA A 252 -7.85 -4.35 -9.31
N SER A 253 -6.67 -4.28 -8.69
CA SER A 253 -6.53 -3.79 -7.31
C SER A 253 -6.75 -2.29 -7.20
N ILE A 254 -6.30 -1.50 -8.19
CA ILE A 254 -6.56 -0.05 -8.27
C ILE A 254 -8.08 0.21 -8.31
N ASN A 255 -8.80 -0.42 -9.24
CA ASN A 255 -10.25 -0.25 -9.36
C ASN A 255 -10.99 -0.68 -8.08
N LEU A 256 -10.51 -1.72 -7.39
CA LEU A 256 -11.11 -2.20 -6.16
C LEU A 256 -10.99 -1.16 -5.04
N ILE A 257 -9.78 -0.67 -4.75
CA ILE A 257 -9.59 0.28 -3.65
C ILE A 257 -10.25 1.63 -3.93
N GLU A 258 -10.31 2.05 -5.21
CA GLU A 258 -10.95 3.32 -5.57
C GLU A 258 -12.46 3.24 -5.32
N ARG A 259 -13.08 2.10 -5.63
CA ARG A 259 -14.49 1.82 -5.28
C ARG A 259 -14.74 1.74 -3.78
N LEU A 260 -13.72 1.39 -3.00
CA LEU A 260 -13.78 1.44 -1.54
C LEU A 260 -13.51 2.85 -0.99
N GLY A 261 -13.33 3.88 -1.84
CA GLY A 261 -13.17 5.26 -1.40
C GLY A 261 -11.74 5.62 -0.98
N PHE A 262 -10.74 4.84 -1.41
CA PHE A 262 -9.35 5.24 -1.23
C PHE A 262 -8.99 6.41 -2.17
N THR A 263 -8.24 7.37 -1.64
CA THR A 263 -7.66 8.49 -2.38
C THR A 263 -6.22 8.17 -2.77
N ARG A 264 -5.86 8.46 -4.02
CA ARG A 264 -4.48 8.38 -4.51
C ARG A 264 -3.64 9.52 -3.95
N GLU A 265 -2.51 9.19 -3.33
CA GLU A 265 -1.63 10.19 -2.68
C GLU A 265 -0.32 10.43 -3.42
N GLY A 266 0.21 9.41 -4.11
CA GLY A 266 1.51 9.56 -4.78
C GLY A 266 2.03 8.27 -5.39
N VAL A 267 3.28 8.35 -5.85
CA VAL A 267 4.03 7.21 -6.40
C VAL A 267 5.28 7.00 -5.56
N LEU A 268 5.41 5.79 -5.03
CA LEU A 268 6.63 5.28 -4.41
C LEU A 268 7.51 4.72 -5.54
N ARG A 269 8.61 5.42 -5.86
CA ARG A 269 9.56 5.01 -6.90
C ARG A 269 10.44 3.88 -6.39
N ASP A 270 10.69 2.85 -7.22
CA ASP A 270 11.52 1.69 -6.87
C ASP A 270 11.17 1.10 -5.49
N HIS A 271 9.87 0.93 -5.23
CA HIS A 271 9.37 0.59 -3.89
C HIS A 271 9.54 -0.89 -3.55
N VAL A 272 9.37 -1.78 -4.52
CA VAL A 272 9.39 -3.22 -4.32
C VAL A 272 10.39 -3.84 -5.29
N HIS A 273 11.24 -4.74 -4.80
CA HIS A 273 12.10 -5.57 -5.64
C HIS A 273 11.55 -7.00 -5.66
N THR A 274 10.96 -7.40 -6.77
CA THR A 274 10.31 -8.71 -6.96
C THR A 274 10.53 -9.16 -8.40
N ASN A 275 10.61 -10.47 -8.63
CA ASN A 275 10.83 -11.06 -9.95
C ASN A 275 12.08 -10.48 -10.65
N GLY A 276 13.13 -10.21 -9.86
CA GLY A 276 14.42 -9.69 -10.34
C GLY A 276 14.44 -8.22 -10.77
N VAL A 277 13.38 -7.45 -10.53
CA VAL A 277 13.30 -6.04 -10.93
C VAL A 277 12.73 -5.15 -9.83
N TRP A 278 13.20 -3.91 -9.79
CA TRP A 278 12.56 -2.85 -9.01
C TRP A 278 11.29 -2.36 -9.72
N ARG A 279 10.22 -2.13 -8.95
CA ARG A 279 8.96 -1.61 -9.45
C ARG A 279 8.40 -0.51 -8.56
N ASP A 280 7.78 0.46 -9.21
CA ASP A 280 7.03 1.51 -8.56
C ASP A 280 5.76 0.97 -7.89
N SER A 281 5.19 1.76 -6.98
CA SER A 281 3.85 1.53 -6.45
C SER A 281 3.09 2.84 -6.33
N ILE A 282 1.81 2.82 -6.65
CA ILE A 282 0.90 3.91 -6.37
C ILE A 282 0.44 3.76 -4.91
N LEU A 283 0.64 4.82 -4.13
CA LEU A 283 0.18 4.90 -2.75
C LEU A 283 -1.25 5.44 -2.72
N PHE A 284 -2.11 4.71 -2.04
CA PHE A 284 -3.48 5.08 -1.76
C PHE A 284 -3.74 5.06 -0.26
N SER A 285 -4.71 5.84 0.21
CA SER A 285 -5.18 5.78 1.59
C SER A 285 -6.65 6.14 1.74
N THR A 286 -7.23 5.78 2.88
CA THR A 286 -8.50 6.30 3.35
C THR A 286 -8.40 6.62 4.85
N LEU A 287 -9.12 7.64 5.29
CA LEU A 287 -9.16 8.08 6.68
C LEU A 287 -10.43 7.58 7.37
N ALA A 288 -10.36 7.39 8.69
CA ALA A 288 -11.50 6.92 9.48
C ALA A 288 -12.76 7.79 9.30
N LYS A 289 -12.59 9.11 9.10
CA LYS A 289 -13.69 10.06 8.89
C LYS A 289 -14.31 9.99 7.48
N GLU A 290 -13.60 9.42 6.51
CA GLU A 290 -14.05 9.26 5.13
C GLU A 290 -14.75 7.91 4.94
N TRP A 291 -14.50 6.99 5.86
CA TRP A 291 -15.10 5.68 5.85
C TRP A 291 -16.56 5.75 6.31
N PRO A 292 -17.52 5.23 5.54
CA PRO A 292 -18.93 5.35 5.88
C PRO A 292 -19.25 4.67 7.22
N GLU A 293 -20.05 5.37 8.04
CA GLU A 293 -20.75 4.74 9.14
C GLU A 293 -21.68 3.68 8.56
N SER A 294 -21.41 2.40 8.86
CA SER A 294 -22.37 1.35 8.55
C SER A 294 -23.55 1.48 9.50
N GLN A 295 -24.78 1.38 8.99
CA GLN A 295 -25.96 1.22 9.85
C GLN A 295 -26.01 -0.14 10.57
N SER A 296 -25.06 -1.04 10.27
CA SER A 296 -24.79 -2.26 11.03
C SER A 296 -23.61 -2.04 11.96
N GLU A 297 -23.66 -2.55 13.20
CA GLU A 297 -22.45 -2.73 14.01
C GLU A 297 -21.35 -3.42 13.17
N GLY A 298 -20.07 -3.11 13.40
CA GLY A 298 -18.94 -3.62 12.60
C GLY A 298 -18.93 -5.16 12.40
N PRO A 299 -18.00 -5.69 11.58
CA PRO A 299 -17.98 -7.11 11.24
C PRO A 299 -18.07 -7.95 12.51
N LYS A 300 -19.09 -8.82 12.57
CA LYS A 300 -19.38 -9.60 13.76
C LYS A 300 -18.21 -10.56 13.99
N THR A 301 -17.58 -10.44 15.15
CA THR A 301 -16.67 -11.49 15.63
C THR A 301 -17.50 -12.72 15.91
N LEU A 302 -17.18 -13.83 15.25
CA LEU A 302 -17.82 -15.11 15.53
C LEU A 302 -17.11 -15.71 16.75
N LEU A 303 -17.83 -15.87 17.85
CA LEU A 303 -17.36 -16.64 18.99
C LEU A 303 -17.40 -18.13 18.60
N SER A 304 -16.31 -18.84 18.86
CA SER A 304 -16.17 -20.29 18.69
C SER A 304 -17.11 -21.06 19.60
#